data_AF-A0A2M7ZQN2-F1
#
_entry.id   AF-A0A2M7ZQN2-F1
#
_cell.length_a   1.000
_cell.length_b   1.000
_cell.length_c   1.000
_cell.angle_alpha   90.00
_cell.angle_beta   90.00
_cell.angle_gamma   90.00
#
_symmetry.space_group_name_H-M   'P 1'
#
loop_
_entity.id
_entity.type
_entity.pdbx_description
1 polymer ?
#
loop_
_entity_poly.entity_id
_entity_poly.type
_entity_poly.pdbx_seq_one_letter_code
_entity_poly.pdbx_strand_id
1 'polypeptide(L)'
;MTEREFIIRFSSSLSEEGIKTFPGDFLTADKTREVKLAGKTLLPGEQFFGKFEITTIDGTPVMQANSYIEAKYIVYAGKSKPAFIRVPTDDNEIKFTVTAYEKYLDAITKRAESDFKKIFPDSKNLNSTVNEIFRILNLIRY
;
A
#
# COMPACT_ATOMS: atom_id res chain seq x y z
N MET A 1 14.51 24.04 -11.27
CA MET A 1 14.11 22.67 -10.91
C MET A 1 13.02 22.24 -11.87
N THR A 2 13.14 21.08 -12.50
CA THR A 2 12.11 20.48 -13.34
C THR A 2 11.20 19.56 -12.50
N GLU A 3 10.01 19.21 -13.00
CA GLU A 3 9.13 18.25 -12.32
C GLU A 3 9.82 16.88 -12.14
N ARG A 4 10.62 16.46 -13.11
CA ARG A 4 11.42 15.22 -13.04
C ARG A 4 12.46 15.28 -11.92
N GLU A 5 13.16 16.40 -11.79
CA GLU A 5 14.13 16.61 -10.70
C GLU A 5 13.43 16.61 -9.34
N PHE A 6 12.23 17.19 -9.25
CA PHE A 6 11.42 17.14 -8.03
C PHE A 6 11.08 15.70 -7.65
N ILE A 7 10.58 14.89 -8.59
CA ILE A 7 10.22 13.48 -8.34
C ILE A 7 11.42 12.70 -7.78
N ILE A 8 12.58 12.82 -8.42
CA ILE A 8 13.81 12.12 -8.01
C ILE A 8 14.22 12.56 -6.60
N ARG A 9 14.27 13.89 -6.37
CA ARG A 9 14.69 14.45 -5.08
C ARG A 9 13.73 14.06 -3.95
N PHE A 10 12.43 14.16 -4.17
CA PHE A 10 11.42 13.82 -3.17
C PHE A 10 11.46 12.32 -2.83
N SER A 11 11.56 11.47 -3.85
CA SER A 11 11.63 10.01 -3.67
C SER A 11 12.90 9.59 -2.92
N SER A 12 14.04 10.23 -3.22
CA SER A 12 15.30 9.98 -2.53
C SER A 12 15.22 10.42 -1.06
N SER A 13 14.72 11.63 -0.80
CA SER A 13 14.51 12.14 0.57
C SER A 13 13.60 11.22 1.38
N LEU A 14 12.49 10.75 0.82
CA LEU A 14 11.58 9.86 1.54
C LEU A 14 12.20 8.47 1.80
N SER A 15 13.05 7.99 0.89
CA SER A 15 13.79 6.74 1.08
C SER A 15 14.83 6.87 2.19
N GLU A 16 15.55 8.01 2.25
CA GLU A 16 16.52 8.32 3.30
C GLU A 16 15.87 8.49 4.68
N GLU A 17 14.66 9.05 4.74
CA GLU A 17 13.85 9.15 5.97
C GLU A 17 13.38 7.78 6.52
N GLY A 18 13.39 6.75 5.68
CA GLY A 18 12.91 5.41 6.03
C GLY A 18 11.41 5.23 5.76
N ILE A 19 11.09 4.50 4.70
CA ILE A 19 9.71 4.19 4.35
C ILE A 19 9.21 3.05 5.24
N LYS A 20 8.10 3.28 5.94
CA LYS A 20 7.47 2.25 6.76
C LYS A 20 6.98 1.09 5.91
N THR A 21 7.20 -0.11 6.40
CA THR A 21 6.87 -1.39 5.78
C THR A 21 5.56 -1.95 6.35
N PHE A 22 4.70 -2.43 5.47
CA PHE A 22 3.47 -3.11 5.86
C PHE A 22 3.67 -4.64 5.86
N PRO A 23 3.15 -5.37 6.85
CA PRO A 23 2.45 -4.89 8.04
C PRO A 23 3.40 -4.50 9.19
N GLY A 24 4.71 -4.74 9.06
CA GLY A 24 5.69 -4.70 10.16
C GLY A 24 5.65 -3.45 11.04
N ASP A 25 5.61 -2.25 10.44
CA ASP A 25 5.63 -0.98 11.17
C ASP A 25 4.25 -0.52 11.67
N PHE A 26 3.20 -1.30 11.41
CA PHE A 26 1.81 -0.94 11.70
C PHE A 26 1.07 -1.99 12.54
N LEU A 27 1.51 -3.25 12.49
CA LEU A 27 0.91 -4.36 13.21
C LEU A 27 1.34 -4.35 14.67
N THR A 28 0.36 -4.23 15.57
CA THR A 28 0.57 -4.27 17.02
C THR A 28 0.01 -5.53 17.69
N ALA A 29 -0.66 -6.40 16.94
CA ALA A 29 -1.35 -7.56 17.50
C ALA A 29 -0.39 -8.71 17.82
N ASP A 30 -0.52 -9.28 19.02
CA ASP A 30 0.25 -10.46 19.44
C ASP A 30 -0.31 -11.77 18.85
N LYS A 31 -1.63 -11.85 18.67
CA LYS A 31 -2.31 -13.03 18.15
C LYS A 31 -2.49 -12.92 16.64
N THR A 32 -1.68 -13.69 15.92
CA THR A 32 -1.72 -13.76 14.46
C THR A 32 -1.84 -15.19 13.97
N ARG A 33 -2.48 -15.37 12.82
CA ARG A 33 -2.42 -16.59 12.02
C ARG A 33 -1.45 -16.41 10.87
N GLU A 34 -0.78 -17.48 10.48
CA GLU A 34 0.09 -17.49 9.31
C GLU A 34 -0.73 -17.77 8.04
N VAL A 35 -0.46 -17.00 6.98
CA VAL A 35 -1.09 -17.18 5.66
C VAL A 35 0.00 -17.33 4.62
N LYS A 36 -0.04 -18.45 3.89
CA LYS A 36 0.85 -18.71 2.76
C LYS A 36 0.39 -17.90 1.54
N LEU A 37 1.31 -17.21 0.88
CA LEU A 37 1.04 -16.45 -0.34
C LEU A 37 1.53 -17.17 -1.60
N ALA A 38 1.01 -16.77 -2.75
CA ALA A 38 1.35 -17.33 -4.05
C ALA A 38 2.69 -16.85 -4.64
N GLY A 39 3.43 -15.98 -3.92
CA GLY A 39 4.69 -15.37 -4.42
C GLY A 39 4.52 -14.47 -5.65
N LYS A 40 3.28 -14.08 -5.98
CA LYS A 40 2.90 -13.20 -7.09
C LYS A 40 2.37 -11.87 -6.55
N THR A 41 2.35 -10.84 -7.40
CA THR A 41 1.66 -9.59 -7.08
C THR A 41 0.16 -9.87 -6.96
N LEU A 42 -0.43 -9.40 -5.85
CA LEU A 42 -1.83 -9.64 -5.50
C LEU A 42 -2.66 -8.37 -5.69
N LEU A 43 -3.95 -8.55 -5.97
CA LEU A 43 -4.96 -7.51 -6.08
C LEU A 43 -6.22 -7.93 -5.32
N PRO A 44 -6.96 -6.99 -4.70
CA PRO A 44 -8.32 -7.28 -4.24
C PRO A 44 -9.21 -7.56 -5.46
N GLY A 45 -9.88 -8.70 -5.46
CA GLY A 45 -10.83 -9.11 -6.48
C GLY A 45 -12.28 -8.76 -6.12
N GLU A 46 -13.21 -9.38 -6.84
CA GLU A 46 -14.65 -9.18 -6.63
C GLU A 46 -15.14 -9.88 -5.35
N GLN A 47 -16.33 -9.46 -4.88
CA GLN A 47 -17.02 -10.15 -3.82
C GLN A 47 -17.80 -11.34 -4.39
N PHE A 48 -17.54 -12.53 -3.88
CA PHE A 48 -18.23 -13.75 -4.27
C PHE A 48 -18.70 -14.51 -3.02
N PHE A 49 -20.00 -14.77 -2.93
CA PHE A 49 -20.65 -15.41 -1.77
C PHE A 49 -20.28 -14.79 -0.40
N GLY A 50 -20.26 -13.45 -0.32
CA GLY A 50 -19.97 -12.73 0.92
C GLY A 50 -18.49 -12.67 1.30
N LYS A 51 -17.60 -13.32 0.54
CA LYS A 51 -16.15 -13.24 0.69
C LYS A 51 -15.54 -12.41 -0.44
N PHE A 52 -14.37 -11.86 -0.20
CA PHE A 52 -13.63 -11.09 -1.21
C PHE A 52 -12.51 -11.94 -1.77
N GLU A 53 -12.45 -12.04 -3.10
CA GLU A 53 -11.35 -12.72 -3.75
C GLU A 53 -10.05 -11.91 -3.62
N ILE A 54 -8.93 -12.62 -3.61
CA ILE A 54 -7.62 -12.05 -3.84
C ILE A 54 -7.08 -12.74 -5.09
N THR A 55 -6.79 -11.93 -6.10
CA THR A 55 -6.36 -12.40 -7.42
C THR A 55 -4.91 -12.00 -7.65
N THR A 56 -4.28 -12.65 -8.62
CA THR A 56 -3.02 -12.20 -9.19
C THR A 56 -3.28 -11.21 -10.33
N ILE A 57 -2.25 -10.50 -10.79
CA ILE A 57 -2.38 -9.48 -11.84
C ILE A 57 -2.96 -10.00 -13.18
N ASP A 58 -2.84 -11.29 -13.43
CA ASP A 58 -3.41 -12.02 -14.57
C ASP A 58 -4.88 -12.44 -14.34
N GLY A 59 -5.49 -12.02 -13.23
CA GLY A 59 -6.88 -12.30 -12.89
C GLY A 59 -7.14 -13.67 -12.28
N THR A 60 -6.10 -14.45 -11.99
CA THR A 60 -6.27 -15.78 -11.38
C THR A 60 -6.59 -15.66 -9.89
N PRO A 61 -7.73 -16.17 -9.39
CA PRO A 61 -8.02 -16.20 -7.96
C PRO A 61 -7.05 -17.13 -7.22
N VAL A 62 -6.48 -16.66 -6.11
CA VAL A 62 -5.51 -17.43 -5.31
C VAL A 62 -5.95 -17.68 -3.89
N MET A 63 -6.84 -16.84 -3.33
CA MET A 63 -7.45 -17.04 -2.02
C MET A 63 -8.67 -16.14 -1.83
N GLN A 64 -9.34 -16.28 -0.69
CA GLN A 64 -10.48 -15.46 -0.28
C GLN A 64 -10.26 -14.88 1.12
N ALA A 65 -10.77 -13.67 1.33
CA ALA A 65 -10.85 -12.99 2.61
C ALA A 65 -12.30 -12.84 3.06
N ASN A 66 -12.54 -12.78 4.37
CA ASN A 66 -13.88 -12.64 4.95
C ASN A 66 -14.40 -11.20 4.87
N SER A 67 -13.51 -10.23 4.66
CA SER A 67 -13.87 -8.83 4.47
C SER A 67 -12.95 -8.15 3.47
N TYR A 68 -13.40 -7.03 2.90
CA TYR A 68 -12.56 -6.22 2.00
C TYR A 68 -11.33 -5.65 2.70
N ILE A 69 -11.45 -5.30 3.99
CA ILE A 69 -10.33 -4.84 4.83
C ILE A 69 -9.29 -5.93 5.01
N GLU A 70 -9.72 -7.18 5.25
CA GLU A 70 -8.81 -8.31 5.30
C GLU A 70 -8.14 -8.58 3.95
N ALA A 71 -8.89 -8.45 2.84
CA ALA A 71 -8.32 -8.54 1.50
C ALA A 71 -7.21 -7.49 1.29
N LYS A 72 -7.47 -6.22 1.63
CA LYS A 72 -6.48 -5.15 1.59
C LYS A 72 -5.25 -5.45 2.43
N TYR A 73 -5.44 -5.94 3.66
CA TYR A 73 -4.33 -6.33 4.53
C TYR A 73 -3.43 -7.34 3.83
N ILE A 74 -4.00 -8.42 3.31
CA ILE A 74 -3.23 -9.49 2.66
C ILE A 74 -2.49 -8.96 1.44
N VAL A 75 -3.15 -8.13 0.62
CA VAL A 75 -2.54 -7.54 -0.57
C VAL A 75 -1.39 -6.60 -0.21
N TYR A 76 -1.57 -5.70 0.77
CA TYR A 76 -0.51 -4.80 1.22
C TYR A 76 0.68 -5.57 1.80
N ALA A 77 0.42 -6.62 2.60
CA ALA A 77 1.47 -7.47 3.16
C ALA A 77 2.18 -8.33 2.08
N GLY A 78 1.49 -8.64 0.99
CA GLY A 78 2.02 -9.38 -0.15
C GLY A 78 2.91 -8.57 -1.10
N LYS A 79 3.07 -7.26 -0.89
CA LYS A 79 3.82 -6.37 -1.79
C LYS A 79 5.27 -6.81 -2.04
N SER A 80 5.98 -7.27 -1.01
CA SER A 80 7.34 -7.80 -1.12
C SER A 80 7.41 -9.26 -1.59
N LYS A 81 6.26 -9.85 -1.95
CA LYS A 81 6.10 -11.26 -2.35
C LYS A 81 6.67 -12.24 -1.31
N PRO A 82 6.42 -12.06 -0.01
CA PRO A 82 6.88 -13.02 0.99
C PRO A 82 6.16 -14.36 0.80
N ALA A 83 6.81 -15.45 1.20
CA ALA A 83 6.17 -16.77 1.16
C ALA A 83 5.02 -16.87 2.16
N PHE A 84 5.13 -16.18 3.29
CA PHE A 84 4.16 -16.17 4.39
C PHE A 84 3.98 -14.77 4.96
N ILE A 85 2.78 -14.49 5.44
CA ILE A 85 2.45 -13.27 6.18
C ILE A 85 1.75 -13.62 7.49
N ARG A 86 1.87 -12.72 8.47
CA ARG A 86 1.10 -12.77 9.72
C ARG A 86 -0.12 -11.88 9.58
N VAL A 87 -1.29 -12.46 9.77
CA VAL A 87 -2.58 -11.74 9.76
C VAL A 87 -3.16 -11.80 11.18
N PRO A 88 -3.55 -10.67 11.79
CA PRO A 88 -4.27 -10.68 13.06
C PRO A 88 -5.48 -11.62 13.03
N THR A 89 -5.79 -12.23 14.17
CA THR A 89 -7.03 -13.00 14.32
C THR A 89 -8.23 -12.13 14.70
N ASP A 90 -7.99 -10.88 15.12
CA ASP A 90 -9.03 -9.89 15.44
C ASP A 90 -9.21 -8.91 14.28
N ASP A 91 -10.43 -8.82 13.74
CA ASP A 91 -10.78 -7.92 12.64
C ASP A 91 -10.56 -6.44 12.98
N ASN A 92 -10.67 -6.05 14.26
CA ASN A 92 -10.39 -4.68 14.68
C ASN A 92 -8.92 -4.33 14.51
N GLU A 93 -8.02 -5.26 14.79
CA GLU A 93 -6.57 -5.10 14.59
C GLU A 93 -6.23 -5.05 13.09
N ILE A 94 -6.88 -5.88 12.26
CA ILE A 94 -6.74 -5.79 10.80
C ILE A 94 -7.17 -4.39 10.32
N LYS A 95 -8.34 -3.93 10.74
CA LYS A 95 -8.87 -2.61 10.37
C LYS A 95 -7.97 -1.48 10.84
N PHE A 96 -7.49 -1.53 12.08
CA PHE A 96 -6.57 -0.54 12.63
C PHE A 96 -5.28 -0.48 11.82
N THR A 97 -4.67 -1.64 11.57
CA THR A 97 -3.39 -1.76 10.83
C THR A 97 -3.52 -1.20 9.41
N VAL A 98 -4.58 -1.59 8.69
CA VAL A 98 -4.87 -1.08 7.33
C VAL A 98 -5.10 0.43 7.35
N THR A 99 -5.93 0.92 8.27
CA THR A 99 -6.26 2.36 8.36
C THR A 99 -5.02 3.18 8.71
N ALA A 100 -4.16 2.70 9.60
CA ALA A 100 -2.93 3.38 9.98
C ALA A 100 -1.96 3.49 8.79
N TYR A 101 -1.84 2.43 7.99
CA TYR A 101 -1.03 2.44 6.78
C TYR A 101 -1.59 3.37 5.69
N GLU A 102 -2.90 3.32 5.43
CA GLU A 102 -3.53 4.22 4.46
C GLU A 102 -3.40 5.69 4.86
N LYS A 103 -3.53 6.00 6.16
CA LYS A 103 -3.26 7.36 6.68
C LYS A 103 -1.81 7.79 6.47
N TYR A 104 -0.85 6.87 6.61
CA TYR A 104 0.56 7.15 6.33
C TYR A 104 0.79 7.46 4.85
N LEU A 105 0.19 6.67 3.95
CA LEU A 105 0.24 6.94 2.51
C LEU A 105 -0.41 8.29 2.16
N ASP A 106 -1.57 8.60 2.76
CA ASP A 106 -2.25 9.87 2.57
C ASP A 106 -1.42 11.07 3.05
N ALA A 107 -0.66 10.91 4.14
CA ALA A 107 0.26 11.93 4.63
C ALA A 107 1.41 12.18 3.65
N ILE A 108 1.98 11.11 3.05
CA ILE A 108 3.00 11.24 2.01
C ILE A 108 2.44 11.97 0.79
N THR A 109 1.25 11.60 0.32
CA THR A 109 0.56 12.26 -0.80
C THR A 109 0.39 13.75 -0.52
N LYS A 110 -0.18 14.12 0.64
CA LYS A 110 -0.39 15.52 1.01
C LYS A 110 0.90 16.33 1.07
N ARG A 111 1.97 15.73 1.60
CA ARG A 111 3.30 16.37 1.65
C ARG A 111 3.85 16.59 0.24
N ALA A 112 3.82 15.57 -0.61
CA ALA A 112 4.26 15.66 -1.99
C ALA A 112 3.47 16.72 -2.77
N GLU A 113 2.15 16.75 -2.62
CA GLU A 113 1.31 17.75 -3.27
C GLU A 113 1.61 19.17 -2.79
N SER A 114 1.78 19.36 -1.48
CA SER A 114 2.10 20.66 -0.90
C SER A 114 3.44 21.19 -1.41
N ASP A 115 4.47 20.34 -1.40
CA ASP A 115 5.81 20.74 -1.82
C ASP A 115 5.90 20.95 -3.34
N PHE A 116 5.18 20.14 -4.12
CA PHE A 116 5.08 20.33 -5.57
C PHE A 116 4.42 21.66 -5.92
N LYS A 117 3.27 21.99 -5.30
CA LYS A 117 2.53 23.24 -5.56
C LYS A 117 3.31 24.50 -5.18
N LYS A 118 4.22 24.42 -4.21
CA LYS A 118 5.12 25.54 -3.87
C LYS A 118 6.11 25.86 -4.99
N ILE A 119 6.49 24.86 -5.78
CA ILE A 119 7.50 24.99 -6.85
C ILE A 119 6.82 25.18 -8.21
N PHE A 120 5.69 24.51 -8.44
CA PHE A 120 4.94 24.49 -9.70
C PHE A 120 3.45 24.81 -9.48
N PRO A 121 3.10 26.04 -9.08
CA PRO A 121 1.72 26.40 -8.70
C PRO A 121 0.69 26.22 -9.82
N ASP A 122 1.09 26.45 -11.08
CA ASP A 122 0.21 26.39 -12.25
C ASP A 122 0.27 25.04 -12.99
N SER A 123 1.04 24.07 -12.49
CA SER A 123 1.19 22.77 -13.17
C SER A 123 -0.06 21.91 -13.03
N LYS A 124 -0.48 21.31 -14.16
CA LYS A 124 -1.56 20.32 -14.22
C LYS A 124 -1.08 18.89 -13.93
N ASN A 125 0.21 18.70 -13.71
CA ASN A 125 0.86 17.39 -13.57
C ASN A 125 0.95 16.90 -12.12
N LEU A 126 0.21 17.50 -11.18
CA LEU A 126 0.23 17.13 -9.77
C LEU A 126 -0.01 15.62 -9.56
N ASN A 127 -1.10 15.11 -10.14
CA ASN A 127 -1.51 13.71 -9.95
C ASN A 127 -0.50 12.73 -10.56
N SER A 128 0.00 13.02 -11.76
CA SER A 128 1.01 12.17 -12.41
C SER A 128 2.34 12.19 -11.65
N THR A 129 2.72 13.33 -11.08
CA THR A 129 3.92 13.47 -10.24
C THR A 129 3.82 12.61 -8.97
N VAL A 130 2.70 12.70 -8.24
CA VAL A 130 2.49 11.89 -7.03
C VAL A 130 2.47 10.40 -7.35
N ASN A 131 1.78 10.00 -8.42
CA ASN A 131 1.73 8.61 -8.87
C ASN A 131 3.12 8.08 -9.25
N GLU A 132 3.94 8.92 -9.89
CA GLU A 132 5.31 8.56 -10.25
C GLU A 132 6.20 8.35 -9.01
N ILE A 133 6.08 9.22 -7.99
CA ILE A 133 6.75 9.04 -6.70
C ILE A 133 6.34 7.71 -6.06
N PHE A 134 5.04 7.42 -6.01
CA PHE A 134 4.54 6.15 -5.45
C PHE A 134 5.07 4.95 -6.24
N ARG A 135 5.11 5.03 -7.57
CA ARG A 135 5.67 3.99 -8.43
C ARG A 135 7.14 3.72 -8.13
N ILE A 136 7.96 4.76 -8.07
CA ILE A 136 9.40 4.65 -7.76
C ILE A 136 9.62 3.99 -6.40
N LEU A 137 8.79 4.34 -5.42
CA LEU A 137 8.85 3.81 -4.06
C LEU A 137 8.08 2.49 -3.88
N ASN A 138 7.54 1.94 -4.97
CA ASN A 138 6.68 0.77 -5.01
C ASN A 138 5.44 0.89 -4.09
N LEU A 139 5.03 2.08 -3.68
CA LEU A 139 3.88 2.31 -2.81
C LEU A 139 2.58 2.19 -3.61
N ILE A 140 1.59 1.51 -3.02
CA ILE A 140 0.28 1.30 -3.64
C ILE A 140 -0.78 1.52 -2.56
N ARG A 141 -1.87 2.18 -2.96
CA ARG A 141 -3.08 2.41 -2.17
C ARG A 141 -4.26 1.84 -2.93
N TYR A 142 -5.01 0.93 -2.30
CA TYR A 142 -6.24 0.32 -2.83
C TYR A 142 -7.47 0.90 -2.17
#